data_AF-W7YGD1-F1
#
_entry.id   AF-W7YGD1-F1
#
_cell.length_a   1.000
_cell.length_b   1.000
_cell.length_c   1.000
_cell.angle_alpha   90.00
_cell.angle_beta   90.00
_cell.angle_gamma   90.00
#
_symmetry.space_group_name_H-M   'P 1'
#
loop_
_entity.id
_entity.type
_entity.pdbx_description
1 polymer ?
#
loop_
_entity_poly.entity_id
_entity_poly.type
_entity_poly.pdbx_seq_one_letter_code
_entity_poly.pdbx_strand_id
1 'polypeptide(L)'
;MPRPVYFENKPADPLVNQIGVIALRKDWAKAVGFELKDVYTTDELMKYAELVKEKDPGKLGSKLIPLSYNADDALTNIIMPNSEHSRVESAFYKGEDGKFHWGPADPETLTGLKMMQKAYKEGLLNPEFYTWKNNEGSNNFKVKGVAAVTSLGGLASYRQDMNTAMKKNLDVNSDDLVHTAIVLGDDGKYRNLEQANFWSSVIFSPNISKEKFERVMDLMDYSTSKEGQLILNMGFEGKDWKYGENKELISLLPEGTTLEDKYPSRFEGLYVLGDDFSMINPAIKKEYRDTAVKHFQDKAKLGKEGGKLAEYDWDVQLYDSKAKSQASFEFQNEYANLILQSGDLEANWKKWVQSKQSLVQPALDELNNQK
;
A
#
# COMPACT_ATOMS: atom_id res chain seq x y z
N MET A 1 15.10 17.08 5.41
CA MET A 1 14.95 16.19 6.58
C MET A 1 13.89 15.15 6.26
N PRO A 2 14.21 13.84 6.28
CA PRO A 2 13.20 12.79 6.09
C PRO A 2 12.17 12.83 7.22
N ARG A 3 10.90 12.58 6.90
CA ARG A 3 9.81 12.54 7.88
C ARG A 3 9.59 11.10 8.33
N PRO A 4 9.72 10.78 9.63
CA PRO A 4 9.55 9.41 10.11
C PRO A 4 8.09 8.97 9.96
N VAL A 5 7.89 7.71 9.52
CA VAL A 5 6.55 7.11 9.44
C VAL A 5 6.08 6.69 10.82
N TYR A 6 6.95 6.01 11.57
CA TYR A 6 6.75 5.60 12.95
C TYR A 6 7.83 6.21 13.84
N PHE A 7 7.45 6.58 15.06
CA PHE A 7 8.32 7.13 16.07
C PHE A 7 8.18 6.36 17.39
N GLU A 8 7.03 6.44 18.05
CA GLU A 8 6.78 5.74 19.31
C GLU A 8 5.96 4.46 19.14
N ASN A 9 5.22 4.32 18.03
CA ASN A 9 4.16 3.33 17.86
C ASN A 9 4.45 2.36 16.71
N LYS A 10 5.71 1.93 16.57
CA LYS A 10 6.15 0.96 15.55
C LYS A 10 5.37 -0.37 15.71
N PRO A 11 4.63 -0.84 14.67
CA PRO A 11 3.73 -1.98 14.83
C PRO A 11 4.42 -3.35 14.74
N ALA A 12 5.62 -3.43 14.14
CA ALA A 12 6.36 -4.68 13.96
C ALA A 12 7.88 -4.43 13.79
N ASP A 13 8.66 -5.50 13.94
CA ASP A 13 10.10 -5.53 13.66
C ASP A 13 10.50 -6.85 12.95
N PRO A 14 11.04 -6.84 11.72
CA PRO A 14 11.35 -5.66 10.89
C PRO A 14 10.10 -4.86 10.50
N LEU A 15 10.29 -3.59 10.14
CA LEU A 15 9.20 -2.77 9.63
C LEU A 15 8.97 -3.07 8.14
N VAL A 16 7.74 -3.43 7.81
CA VAL A 16 7.31 -3.72 6.45
C VAL A 16 6.36 -2.64 5.95
N ASN A 17 6.36 -2.37 4.65
CA ASN A 17 5.48 -1.36 4.07
C ASN A 17 3.99 -1.71 4.32
N GLN A 18 3.14 -0.69 4.45
CA GLN A 18 1.71 -0.84 4.67
C GLN A 18 0.95 -1.54 3.53
N ILE A 19 1.47 -1.53 2.30
CA ILE A 19 0.84 -2.14 1.12
C ILE A 19 0.76 -3.68 1.21
N GLY A 20 0.06 -4.31 0.26
CA GLY A 20 -0.11 -5.77 0.20
C GLY A 20 -1.17 -6.32 1.16
N VAL A 21 -2.11 -5.47 1.57
CA VAL A 21 -3.31 -5.84 2.33
C VAL A 21 -4.54 -5.46 1.53
N ILE A 22 -5.46 -6.40 1.37
CA ILE A 22 -6.71 -6.25 0.62
C ILE A 22 -7.91 -6.28 1.55
N ALA A 23 -9.03 -5.73 1.08
CA ALA A 23 -10.36 -5.93 1.64
C ALA A 23 -11.22 -6.73 0.66
N LEU A 24 -11.95 -7.72 1.16
CA LEU A 24 -12.87 -8.55 0.37
C LEU A 24 -14.26 -8.63 1.01
N ARG A 25 -15.28 -8.85 0.19
CA ARG A 25 -16.67 -9.07 0.61
C ARG A 25 -16.85 -10.46 1.21
N LYS A 26 -16.86 -10.58 2.54
CA LYS A 26 -16.93 -11.87 3.24
C LYS A 26 -18.30 -12.54 3.15
N ASP A 27 -19.34 -11.73 3.02
CA ASP A 27 -20.70 -12.20 2.74
C ASP A 27 -20.82 -12.83 1.35
N TRP A 28 -20.10 -12.26 0.36
CA TRP A 28 -20.02 -12.84 -0.99
C TRP A 28 -19.17 -14.10 -1.01
N ALA A 29 -18.04 -14.13 -0.29
CA ALA A 29 -17.25 -15.33 -0.08
C ALA A 29 -18.11 -16.49 0.45
N LYS A 30 -18.90 -16.24 1.50
CA LYS A 30 -19.85 -17.23 2.04
C LYS A 30 -20.89 -17.68 1.01
N ALA A 31 -21.47 -16.74 0.24
CA ALA A 31 -22.48 -17.06 -0.77
C ALA A 31 -21.94 -17.94 -1.91
N VAL A 32 -20.66 -17.77 -2.27
CA VAL A 32 -20.04 -18.57 -3.34
C VAL A 32 -19.34 -19.83 -2.84
N GLY A 33 -19.26 -20.03 -1.52
CA GLY A 33 -18.60 -21.16 -0.88
C GLY A 33 -17.08 -21.03 -0.79
N PHE A 34 -16.56 -19.80 -0.79
CA PHE A 34 -15.14 -19.51 -0.67
C PHE A 34 -14.74 -19.37 0.81
N GLU A 35 -13.65 -20.02 1.19
CA GLU A 35 -13.13 -20.03 2.56
C GLU A 35 -12.50 -18.68 2.93
N LEU A 36 -12.73 -18.22 4.16
CA LEU A 36 -12.11 -17.01 4.68
C LEU A 36 -10.79 -17.33 5.41
N LYS A 37 -9.68 -16.75 4.92
CA LYS A 37 -8.33 -16.85 5.46
C LYS A 37 -7.74 -15.45 5.69
N ASP A 38 -6.76 -15.34 6.57
CA ASP A 38 -6.02 -14.09 6.81
C ASP A 38 -4.93 -13.82 5.77
N VAL A 39 -4.58 -14.84 4.97
CA VAL A 39 -3.59 -14.80 3.90
C VAL A 39 -4.16 -15.49 2.67
N TYR A 40 -3.90 -14.95 1.48
CA TYR A 40 -4.23 -15.61 0.21
C TYR A 40 -3.10 -15.47 -0.78
N THR A 41 -2.90 -16.48 -1.61
CA THR A 41 -2.11 -16.30 -2.83
C THR A 41 -2.88 -15.50 -3.87
N THR A 42 -2.16 -14.95 -4.84
CA THR A 42 -2.78 -14.26 -5.98
C THR A 42 -3.74 -15.18 -6.75
N ASP A 43 -3.40 -16.47 -6.95
CA ASP A 43 -4.31 -17.46 -7.57
C ASP A 43 -5.59 -17.71 -6.74
N GLU A 44 -5.50 -17.81 -5.41
CA GLU A 44 -6.69 -17.96 -4.56
C GLU A 44 -7.62 -16.74 -4.68
N LEU A 45 -7.07 -15.53 -4.74
CA LEU A 45 -7.85 -14.31 -4.95
C LEU A 45 -8.47 -14.25 -6.36
N MET A 46 -7.74 -14.67 -7.39
CA MET A 46 -8.31 -14.81 -8.73
C MET A 46 -9.44 -15.84 -8.74
N LYS A 47 -9.30 -16.96 -7.99
CA LYS A 47 -10.37 -17.95 -7.89
C LYS A 47 -11.62 -17.40 -7.21
N TYR A 48 -11.45 -16.62 -6.16
CA TYR A 48 -12.57 -15.91 -5.55
C TYR A 48 -13.25 -14.94 -6.54
N ALA A 49 -12.46 -14.18 -7.29
CA ALA A 49 -12.96 -13.25 -8.30
C ALA A 49 -13.72 -13.98 -9.44
N GLU A 50 -13.22 -15.11 -9.93
CA GLU A 50 -13.92 -15.97 -10.89
C GLU A 50 -15.28 -16.43 -10.35
N LEU A 51 -15.33 -16.95 -9.12
CA LEU A 51 -16.56 -17.43 -8.47
C LEU A 51 -17.59 -16.31 -8.31
N VAL A 52 -17.15 -15.12 -7.89
CA VAL A 52 -18.03 -13.95 -7.76
C VAL A 52 -18.54 -13.51 -9.12
N LYS A 53 -17.70 -13.49 -10.16
CA LYS A 53 -18.11 -13.16 -11.51
C LYS A 53 -19.17 -14.12 -12.05
N GLU A 54 -18.99 -15.41 -11.84
CA GLU A 54 -19.90 -16.45 -12.32
C GLU A 54 -21.25 -16.42 -11.60
N LYS A 55 -21.24 -16.30 -10.26
CA LYS A 55 -22.44 -16.43 -9.43
C LYS A 55 -23.16 -15.11 -9.14
N ASP A 56 -22.49 -13.97 -9.34
CA ASP A 56 -22.97 -12.61 -9.07
C ASP A 56 -23.78 -12.52 -7.74
N PRO A 57 -23.16 -12.82 -6.58
CA PRO A 57 -23.86 -12.83 -5.30
C PRO A 57 -24.46 -11.47 -4.94
N GLY A 58 -23.94 -10.38 -5.52
CA GLY A 58 -24.47 -9.02 -5.39
C GLY A 58 -25.65 -8.70 -6.32
N LYS A 59 -25.97 -9.55 -7.29
CA LYS A 59 -27.00 -9.32 -8.33
C LYS A 59 -26.80 -8.00 -9.08
N LEU A 60 -25.55 -7.70 -9.43
CA LEU A 60 -25.14 -6.44 -10.03
C LEU A 60 -25.09 -6.49 -11.56
N GLY A 61 -25.12 -7.68 -12.15
CA GLY A 61 -24.97 -7.90 -13.59
C GLY A 61 -23.68 -7.25 -14.10
N SER A 62 -23.80 -6.46 -15.17
CA SER A 62 -22.65 -5.79 -15.81
C SER A 62 -21.94 -4.74 -14.95
N LYS A 63 -22.49 -4.38 -13.79
CA LYS A 63 -21.84 -3.44 -12.85
C LYS A 63 -20.84 -4.11 -11.93
N LEU A 64 -20.88 -5.44 -11.80
CA LEU A 64 -20.00 -6.20 -10.92
C LEU A 64 -18.54 -6.03 -11.33
N ILE A 65 -17.68 -5.70 -10.37
CA ILE A 65 -16.23 -5.62 -10.55
C ILE A 65 -15.58 -6.65 -9.60
N PRO A 66 -15.16 -7.83 -10.09
CA PRO A 66 -14.56 -8.85 -9.23
C PRO A 66 -13.30 -8.34 -8.49
N LEU A 67 -12.32 -7.80 -9.23
CA LEU A 67 -11.12 -7.18 -8.69
C LEU A 67 -11.12 -5.68 -9.01
N SER A 68 -11.37 -4.85 -8.00
CA SER A 68 -11.40 -3.40 -8.16
C SER A 68 -10.08 -2.77 -7.77
N TYR A 69 -9.17 -2.80 -8.74
CA TYR A 69 -7.81 -2.29 -8.68
C TYR A 69 -7.61 -1.24 -9.75
N ASN A 70 -6.93 -0.13 -9.43
CA ASN A 70 -6.29 0.69 -10.47
C ASN A 70 -4.97 0.04 -10.93
N ALA A 71 -4.20 0.69 -11.80
CA ALA A 71 -2.92 0.14 -12.27
C ALA A 71 -1.90 -0.13 -11.14
N ASP A 72 -1.82 0.76 -10.14
CA ASP A 72 -0.91 0.63 -9.00
C ASP A 72 -1.33 -0.48 -8.03
N ASP A 73 -2.64 -0.61 -7.78
CA ASP A 73 -3.22 -1.69 -7.00
C ASP A 73 -2.97 -3.05 -7.66
N ALA A 74 -3.08 -3.13 -8.99
CA ALA A 74 -2.81 -4.36 -9.74
C ALA A 74 -1.31 -4.72 -9.70
N LEU A 75 -0.42 -3.74 -9.85
CA LEU A 75 1.01 -3.95 -9.61
C LEU A 75 1.25 -4.50 -8.20
N THR A 76 0.64 -3.87 -7.19
CA THR A 76 0.84 -4.20 -5.77
C THR A 76 0.27 -5.56 -5.37
N ASN A 77 -0.90 -5.94 -5.89
CA ASN A 77 -1.65 -7.11 -5.42
C ASN A 77 -1.65 -8.30 -6.40
N ILE A 78 -1.02 -8.18 -7.59
CA ILE A 78 -0.91 -9.26 -8.57
C ILE A 78 0.55 -9.50 -8.99
N ILE A 79 1.29 -8.43 -9.35
CA ILE A 79 2.66 -8.57 -9.85
C ILE A 79 3.65 -8.72 -8.70
N MET A 80 3.67 -7.75 -7.78
CA MET A 80 4.63 -7.69 -6.67
C MET A 80 4.63 -8.94 -5.76
N PRO A 81 3.49 -9.59 -5.46
CA PRO A 81 3.49 -10.83 -4.67
C PRO A 81 4.29 -11.96 -5.33
N ASN A 82 4.53 -11.88 -6.64
CA ASN A 82 5.31 -12.83 -7.43
C ASN A 82 6.69 -12.32 -7.84
N SER A 83 6.99 -11.03 -7.63
CA SER A 83 8.29 -10.40 -7.93
C SER A 83 8.53 -9.20 -7.01
N GLU A 84 9.42 -9.36 -6.02
CA GLU A 84 9.73 -8.32 -5.04
C GLU A 84 10.48 -7.12 -5.66
N HIS A 85 11.05 -7.30 -6.87
CA HIS A 85 11.81 -6.29 -7.62
C HIS A 85 11.04 -5.68 -8.80
N SER A 86 9.72 -5.84 -8.85
CA SER A 86 8.89 -5.32 -9.96
C SER A 86 8.56 -3.83 -9.84
N ARG A 87 8.96 -3.13 -8.77
CA ARG A 87 8.56 -1.75 -8.45
C ARG A 87 9.77 -0.83 -8.33
N VAL A 88 9.58 0.47 -8.48
CA VAL A 88 10.66 1.47 -8.54
C VAL A 88 11.60 1.44 -7.34
N GLU A 89 11.07 1.23 -6.13
CA GLU A 89 11.85 1.22 -4.90
C GLU A 89 12.82 0.04 -4.82
N SER A 90 12.55 -1.05 -5.54
CA SER A 90 13.35 -2.30 -5.52
C SER A 90 13.79 -2.76 -6.90
N ALA A 91 13.60 -1.94 -7.94
CA ALA A 91 13.81 -2.33 -9.34
C ALA A 91 15.27 -2.64 -9.67
N PHE A 92 16.21 -2.03 -8.95
CA PHE A 92 17.63 -2.37 -9.01
C PHE A 92 18.00 -3.10 -7.73
N TYR A 93 18.57 -4.29 -7.86
CA TYR A 93 18.89 -5.14 -6.72
C TYR A 93 20.14 -5.95 -6.99
N LYS A 94 20.86 -6.31 -5.92
CA LYS A 94 22.03 -7.17 -5.99
C LYS A 94 21.60 -8.64 -5.97
N GLY A 95 21.87 -9.35 -7.06
CA GLY A 95 21.55 -10.77 -7.19
C GLY A 95 22.56 -11.67 -6.47
N GLU A 96 22.27 -12.97 -6.47
CA GLU A 96 23.15 -14.00 -5.87
C GLU A 96 24.53 -14.08 -6.54
N ASP A 97 24.65 -13.60 -7.78
CA ASP A 97 25.92 -13.49 -8.51
C ASP A 97 26.78 -12.29 -8.07
N GLY A 98 26.30 -11.53 -7.08
CA GLY A 98 26.96 -10.35 -6.54
C GLY A 98 26.89 -9.12 -7.45
N LYS A 99 26.08 -9.16 -8.52
CA LYS A 99 25.90 -8.04 -9.45
C LYS A 99 24.52 -7.41 -9.29
N PHE A 100 24.43 -6.13 -9.63
CA PHE A 100 23.16 -5.45 -9.76
C PHE A 100 22.44 -5.88 -11.04
N HIS A 101 21.16 -6.21 -10.88
CA HIS A 101 20.20 -6.56 -11.93
C HIS A 101 19.05 -5.56 -11.95
N TRP A 102 18.21 -5.66 -12.99
CA TRP A 102 17.01 -4.85 -13.14
C TRP A 102 15.76 -5.74 -13.12
N GLY A 103 15.08 -5.77 -11.98
CA GLY A 103 13.95 -6.65 -11.68
C GLY A 103 12.79 -6.66 -12.67
N PRO A 104 12.46 -5.55 -13.35
CA PRO A 104 11.46 -5.57 -14.41
C PRO A 104 11.80 -6.48 -15.60
N ALA A 105 13.08 -6.85 -15.78
CA ALA A 105 13.56 -7.82 -16.76
C ALA A 105 13.64 -9.27 -16.23
N ASP A 106 13.23 -9.52 -14.98
CA ASP A 106 13.26 -10.86 -14.41
C ASP A 106 12.06 -11.71 -14.85
N PRO A 107 12.24 -13.04 -14.99
CA PRO A 107 11.14 -13.98 -15.27
C PRO A 107 9.99 -13.92 -14.25
N GLU A 108 10.27 -13.63 -12.99
CA GLU A 108 9.31 -13.44 -11.90
C GLU A 108 8.36 -12.28 -12.19
N THR A 109 8.87 -11.17 -12.72
CA THR A 109 8.04 -10.04 -13.17
C THR A 109 7.15 -10.47 -14.33
N LEU A 110 7.66 -11.26 -15.28
CA LEU A 110 6.86 -11.83 -16.36
C LEU A 110 5.75 -12.77 -15.84
N THR A 111 6.00 -13.54 -14.77
CA THR A 111 4.98 -14.37 -14.11
C THR A 111 3.83 -13.50 -13.60
N GLY A 112 4.14 -12.43 -12.85
CA GLY A 112 3.14 -11.47 -12.39
C GLY A 112 2.36 -10.80 -13.54
N LEU A 113 3.05 -10.43 -14.63
CA LEU A 113 2.42 -9.87 -15.83
C LEU A 113 1.45 -10.85 -16.50
N LYS A 114 1.82 -12.14 -16.58
CA LYS A 114 0.94 -13.20 -17.12
C LYS A 114 -0.33 -13.35 -16.29
N MET A 115 -0.23 -13.28 -14.97
CA MET A 115 -1.39 -13.31 -14.07
C MET A 115 -2.28 -12.08 -14.23
N MET A 116 -1.69 -10.88 -14.31
CA MET A 116 -2.44 -9.65 -14.53
C MET A 116 -3.13 -9.64 -15.90
N GLN A 117 -2.48 -10.15 -16.95
CA GLN A 117 -3.10 -10.31 -18.26
C GLN A 117 -4.25 -11.34 -18.24
N LYS A 118 -4.09 -12.45 -17.51
CA LYS A 118 -5.17 -13.43 -17.30
C LYS A 118 -6.38 -12.75 -16.66
N ALA A 119 -6.19 -12.06 -15.53
CA ALA A 119 -7.24 -11.33 -14.84
C ALA A 119 -7.94 -10.28 -15.73
N TYR A 120 -7.20 -9.61 -16.61
CA TYR A 120 -7.76 -8.69 -17.59
C TYR A 120 -8.59 -9.41 -18.67
N LYS A 121 -8.01 -10.42 -19.34
CA LYS A 121 -8.67 -11.17 -20.44
C LYS A 121 -9.91 -11.93 -19.98
N GLU A 122 -9.88 -12.47 -18.77
CA GLU A 122 -11.01 -13.13 -18.14
C GLU A 122 -12.02 -12.13 -17.56
N GLY A 123 -11.77 -10.83 -17.69
CA GLY A 123 -12.65 -9.74 -17.24
C GLY A 123 -12.91 -9.75 -15.73
N LEU A 124 -11.89 -10.10 -14.95
CA LEU A 124 -11.88 -9.96 -13.50
C LEU A 124 -11.50 -8.53 -13.09
N LEU A 125 -10.63 -7.90 -13.87
CA LEU A 125 -10.34 -6.47 -13.80
C LEU A 125 -11.34 -5.68 -14.66
N ASN A 126 -11.57 -4.42 -14.29
CA ASN A 126 -12.33 -3.51 -15.14
C ASN A 126 -11.53 -3.19 -16.43
N PRO A 127 -12.16 -3.13 -17.62
CA PRO A 127 -11.46 -2.82 -18.86
C PRO A 127 -10.68 -1.51 -18.83
N GLU A 128 -11.15 -0.51 -18.06
CA GLU A 128 -10.55 0.82 -17.94
C GLU A 128 -9.77 1.01 -16.64
N PHE A 129 -9.34 -0.07 -15.98
CA PHE A 129 -8.65 0.00 -14.68
C PHE A 129 -7.42 0.92 -14.68
N TYR A 130 -6.73 1.03 -15.82
CA TYR A 130 -5.54 1.88 -16.02
C TYR A 130 -5.86 3.38 -16.09
N THR A 131 -7.13 3.75 -16.28
CA THR A 131 -7.57 5.16 -16.28
C THR A 131 -7.91 5.66 -14.87
N TRP A 132 -8.07 4.73 -13.93
CA TRP A 132 -8.54 5.05 -12.58
C TRP A 132 -7.45 5.74 -11.77
N LYS A 133 -7.82 6.84 -11.13
CA LYS A 133 -6.98 7.55 -10.16
C LYS A 133 -7.04 6.86 -8.79
N ASN A 134 -6.09 7.20 -7.91
CA ASN A 134 -5.81 6.54 -6.63
C ASN A 134 -7.06 5.98 -5.90
N ASN A 135 -8.07 6.81 -5.64
CA ASN A 135 -9.21 6.39 -4.81
C ASN A 135 -10.36 5.74 -5.60
N GLU A 136 -10.37 5.80 -6.93
CA GLU A 136 -11.51 5.35 -7.74
C GLU A 136 -11.71 3.84 -7.66
N GLY A 137 -10.62 3.07 -7.64
CA GLY A 137 -10.65 1.62 -7.42
C GLY A 137 -11.32 1.25 -6.08
N SER A 138 -10.87 1.85 -4.97
CA SER A 138 -11.45 1.60 -3.64
C SER A 138 -12.89 2.11 -3.50
N ASN A 139 -13.26 3.19 -4.22
CA ASN A 139 -14.62 3.74 -4.18
C ASN A 139 -15.66 2.81 -4.81
N ASN A 140 -15.30 1.98 -5.79
CA ASN A 140 -16.21 0.96 -6.30
C ASN A 140 -16.62 -0.04 -5.20
N PHE A 141 -15.73 -0.30 -4.24
CA PHE A 141 -16.00 -1.14 -3.08
C PHE A 141 -16.77 -0.37 -2.00
N LYS A 142 -16.17 0.69 -1.44
CA LYS A 142 -16.67 1.34 -0.20
C LYS A 142 -17.76 2.39 -0.41
N VAL A 143 -17.92 2.93 -1.63
CA VAL A 143 -18.92 3.95 -1.96
C VAL A 143 -20.04 3.41 -2.83
N LYS A 144 -19.68 2.67 -3.89
CA LYS A 144 -20.67 2.15 -4.85
C LYS A 144 -21.19 0.75 -4.50
N GLY A 145 -20.45 -0.02 -3.70
CA GLY A 145 -20.85 -1.37 -3.30
C GLY A 145 -20.85 -2.40 -4.44
N VAL A 146 -20.10 -2.15 -5.52
CA VAL A 146 -20.12 -2.96 -6.75
C VAL A 146 -18.90 -3.88 -6.93
N ALA A 147 -17.96 -3.86 -5.98
CA ALA A 147 -16.73 -4.62 -6.06
C ALA A 147 -16.63 -5.75 -5.03
N ALA A 148 -15.96 -6.85 -5.40
CA ALA A 148 -15.74 -7.99 -4.51
C ALA A 148 -14.45 -7.90 -3.68
N VAL A 149 -13.39 -7.35 -4.29
CA VAL A 149 -12.08 -7.14 -3.69
C VAL A 149 -11.56 -5.74 -4.04
N THR A 150 -10.87 -5.10 -3.10
CA THR A 150 -10.10 -3.88 -3.35
C THR A 150 -8.82 -3.84 -2.51
N SER A 151 -7.85 -3.03 -2.95
CA SER A 151 -6.64 -2.74 -2.18
C SER A 151 -7.02 -1.88 -0.97
N LEU A 152 -6.48 -2.19 0.21
CA LEU A 152 -6.78 -1.45 1.44
C LEU A 152 -5.54 -0.76 2.01
N GLY A 153 -4.42 -1.49 2.11
CA GLY A 153 -3.29 -1.11 2.96
C GLY A 153 -3.51 -1.52 4.43
N GLY A 154 -2.42 -1.59 5.19
CA GLY A 154 -2.39 -2.19 6.52
C GLY A 154 -2.75 -1.26 7.68
N LEU A 155 -3.00 0.04 7.44
CA LEU A 155 -3.31 0.98 8.52
C LEU A 155 -4.73 0.80 9.06
N ALA A 156 -4.88 1.00 10.37
CA ALA A 156 -6.17 0.98 11.04
C ALA A 156 -7.10 2.11 10.54
N SER A 157 -6.54 3.27 10.21
CA SER A 157 -7.27 4.41 9.65
C SER A 157 -7.94 4.06 8.33
N TYR A 158 -7.28 3.29 7.45
CA TYR A 158 -7.87 2.88 6.17
C TYR A 158 -9.09 1.97 6.37
N ARG A 159 -9.06 1.07 7.35
CA ARG A 159 -10.21 0.23 7.70
C ARG A 159 -11.35 1.05 8.32
N GLN A 160 -11.03 2.06 9.13
CA GLN A 160 -12.00 3.01 9.67
C GLN A 160 -12.66 3.83 8.56
N ASP A 161 -11.87 4.40 7.64
CA ASP A 161 -12.36 5.18 6.50
C ASP A 161 -13.28 4.37 5.60
N MET A 162 -12.93 3.09 5.38
CA MET A 162 -13.80 2.16 4.67
C MET A 162 -15.14 1.98 5.39
N ASN A 163 -15.14 1.78 6.70
CA ASN A 163 -16.38 1.65 7.48
C ASN A 163 -17.24 2.92 7.39
N THR A 164 -16.62 4.09 7.62
CA THR A 164 -17.31 5.37 7.55
C THR A 164 -17.90 5.61 6.16
N ALA A 165 -17.15 5.33 5.10
CA ALA A 165 -17.62 5.47 3.72
C ALA A 165 -18.77 4.50 3.40
N MET A 166 -18.68 3.23 3.82
CA MET A 166 -19.74 2.25 3.59
C MET A 166 -21.00 2.60 4.37
N LYS A 167 -20.88 3.04 5.63
CA LYS A 167 -22.04 3.48 6.41
C LYS A 167 -22.71 4.71 5.79
N LYS A 168 -21.91 5.69 5.36
CA LYS A 168 -22.43 6.92 4.75
C LYS A 168 -23.12 6.70 3.40
N ASN A 169 -22.54 5.87 2.53
CA ASN A 169 -22.98 5.77 1.13
C ASN A 169 -23.86 4.56 0.84
N LEU A 170 -23.75 3.49 1.63
CA LEU A 170 -24.46 2.23 1.42
C LEU A 170 -25.39 1.87 2.58
N ASP A 171 -25.37 2.65 3.68
CA ASP A 171 -26.12 2.40 4.91
C ASP A 171 -25.90 0.99 5.51
N VAL A 172 -24.68 0.47 5.39
CA VAL A 172 -24.29 -0.85 5.93
C VAL A 172 -23.24 -0.73 7.03
N ASN A 173 -23.22 -1.73 7.92
CA ASN A 173 -22.11 -1.94 8.82
C ASN A 173 -21.04 -2.80 8.12
N SER A 174 -19.85 -2.24 7.91
CA SER A 174 -18.78 -2.97 7.21
C SER A 174 -18.23 -4.15 8.01
N ASP A 175 -18.42 -4.18 9.33
CA ASP A 175 -17.96 -5.28 10.20
C ASP A 175 -18.63 -6.61 9.85
N ASP A 176 -19.83 -6.57 9.30
CA ASP A 176 -20.58 -7.76 8.89
C ASP A 176 -20.24 -8.20 7.45
N LEU A 177 -19.59 -7.33 6.67
CA LEU A 177 -19.42 -7.49 5.21
C LEU A 177 -17.98 -7.61 4.75
N VAL A 178 -17.01 -7.10 5.52
CA VAL A 178 -15.63 -6.98 5.08
C VAL A 178 -14.72 -7.92 5.86
N HIS A 179 -13.86 -8.61 5.12
CA HIS A 179 -12.68 -9.30 5.65
C HIS A 179 -11.42 -8.69 5.06
N THR A 180 -10.32 -8.66 5.81
CA THR A 180 -9.03 -8.13 5.34
C THR A 180 -7.98 -9.21 5.37
N ALA A 181 -7.11 -9.26 4.36
CA ALA A 181 -6.10 -10.31 4.26
C ALA A 181 -4.80 -9.79 3.61
N ILE A 182 -3.72 -10.52 3.85
CA ILE A 182 -2.40 -10.29 3.22
C ILE A 182 -2.32 -11.08 1.90
N VAL A 183 -1.67 -10.51 0.90
CA VAL A 183 -1.44 -11.17 -0.39
C VAL A 183 -0.05 -11.81 -0.44
N LEU A 184 0.02 -13.07 -0.89
CA LEU A 184 1.23 -13.85 -1.10
C LEU A 184 1.43 -14.19 -2.58
N GLY A 185 2.66 -14.51 -2.95
CA GLY A 185 2.93 -15.19 -4.22
C GLY A 185 2.36 -16.61 -4.20
N ASP A 186 2.21 -17.22 -5.38
CA ASP A 186 1.68 -18.59 -5.47
C ASP A 186 2.65 -19.66 -4.94
N ASP A 187 3.90 -19.28 -4.71
CA ASP A 187 4.88 -20.09 -3.98
C ASP A 187 4.72 -19.99 -2.44
N GLY A 188 3.70 -19.28 -1.96
CA GLY A 188 3.41 -19.08 -0.55
C GLY A 188 4.32 -18.07 0.15
N LYS A 189 5.19 -17.38 -0.58
CA LYS A 189 6.11 -16.40 0.01
C LYS A 189 5.52 -15.00 0.00
N TYR A 190 5.76 -14.27 1.07
CA TYR A 190 5.42 -12.86 1.17
C TYR A 190 6.51 -12.02 0.52
N ARG A 191 6.12 -11.21 -0.46
CA ARG A 191 6.97 -10.26 -1.19
C ARG A 191 6.44 -8.86 -1.04
N ASN A 192 7.28 -7.99 -0.52
CA ASN A 192 7.00 -6.57 -0.34
C ASN A 192 8.30 -5.83 -0.06
N LEU A 193 8.20 -4.52 0.17
CA LEU A 193 9.31 -3.67 0.53
C LEU A 193 9.48 -3.63 2.05
N GLU A 194 10.73 -3.75 2.51
CA GLU A 194 11.11 -3.22 3.81
C GLU A 194 10.79 -1.72 3.87
N GLN A 195 10.32 -1.24 5.01
CA GLN A 195 10.09 0.17 5.24
C GLN A 195 11.28 0.76 6.01
N ALA A 196 12.09 1.59 5.35
CA ALA A 196 13.20 2.34 5.97
C ALA A 196 12.75 3.40 7.03
N ASN A 197 11.47 3.38 7.40
CA ASN A 197 10.81 4.23 8.38
C ASN A 197 10.79 5.74 8.08
N PHE A 198 10.72 6.13 6.82
CA PHE A 198 10.40 7.50 6.44
C PHE A 198 9.54 7.56 5.18
N TRP A 199 8.79 8.64 5.00
CA TRP A 199 8.12 8.95 3.75
C TRP A 199 8.02 10.47 3.57
N SER A 200 8.37 10.96 2.38
CA SER A 200 8.53 12.39 2.09
C SER A 200 9.66 13.07 2.87
N SER A 201 9.87 14.36 2.61
CA SER A 201 10.91 15.15 3.25
C SER A 201 10.48 16.61 3.45
N VAL A 202 11.00 17.22 4.52
CA VAL A 202 10.96 18.67 4.73
C VAL A 202 12.22 19.28 4.11
N ILE A 203 12.05 20.18 3.14
CA ILE A 203 13.14 20.86 2.45
C ILE A 203 13.02 22.36 2.73
N PHE A 204 14.10 22.97 3.18
CA PHE A 204 14.15 24.41 3.41
C PHE A 204 14.76 25.12 2.20
N SER A 205 14.21 26.29 1.87
CA SER A 205 14.84 27.18 0.89
C SER A 205 16.25 27.52 1.39
N PRO A 206 17.28 27.49 0.52
CA PRO A 206 18.62 27.96 0.89
C PRO A 206 18.65 29.45 1.24
N ASN A 207 17.59 30.20 0.88
CA ASN A 207 17.45 31.63 1.13
C ASN A 207 16.54 31.95 2.34
N ILE A 208 16.17 30.95 3.15
CA ILE A 208 15.40 31.19 4.37
C ILE A 208 16.20 32.05 5.35
N SER A 209 15.57 33.03 6.00
CA SER A 209 16.24 33.80 7.05
C SER A 209 16.46 32.93 8.28
N LYS A 210 17.50 33.23 9.06
CA LYS A 210 17.81 32.49 10.29
C LYS A 210 16.61 32.46 11.25
N GLU A 211 15.93 33.59 11.44
CA GLU A 211 14.80 33.72 12.35
C GLU A 211 13.61 32.86 11.91
N LYS A 212 13.35 32.77 10.60
CA LYS A 212 12.31 31.90 10.06
C LYS A 212 12.68 30.43 10.20
N PHE A 213 13.94 30.09 9.94
CA PHE A 213 14.44 28.73 10.10
C PHE A 213 14.30 28.27 11.56
N GLU A 214 14.82 29.05 12.51
CA GLU A 214 14.72 28.76 13.95
C GLU A 214 13.26 28.61 14.38
N ARG A 215 12.37 29.51 13.94
CA ARG A 215 10.94 29.40 14.27
C ARG A 215 10.28 28.13 13.73
N VAL A 216 10.62 27.71 12.51
CA VAL A 216 10.07 26.46 11.96
C VAL A 216 10.66 25.26 12.71
N MET A 217 11.95 25.29 13.07
CA MET A 217 12.56 24.24 13.87
C MET A 217 11.92 24.12 15.26
N ASP A 218 11.63 25.23 15.95
CA ASP A 218 10.91 25.23 17.23
C ASP A 218 9.53 24.57 17.10
N LEU A 219 8.80 24.88 16.03
CA LEU A 219 7.49 24.29 15.79
C LEU A 219 7.61 22.79 15.49
N MET A 220 8.62 22.38 14.72
CA MET A 220 8.90 20.98 14.43
C MET A 220 9.26 20.20 15.70
N ASP A 221 10.13 20.75 16.55
CA ASP A 221 10.49 20.15 17.84
C ASP A 221 9.28 20.04 18.78
N TYR A 222 8.46 21.08 18.88
CA TYR A 222 7.21 21.00 19.61
C TYR A 222 6.29 19.90 19.06
N SER A 223 6.18 19.79 17.73
CA SER A 223 5.32 18.80 17.09
C SER A 223 5.74 17.35 17.36
N THR A 224 7.01 17.08 17.67
CA THR A 224 7.48 15.72 18.02
C THR A 224 7.35 15.42 19.52
N SER A 225 7.12 16.43 20.36
CA SER A 225 6.84 16.21 21.78
C SER A 225 5.54 15.43 21.98
N LYS A 226 5.41 14.73 23.12
CA LYS A 226 4.18 14.03 23.49
C LYS A 226 2.95 14.95 23.50
N GLU A 227 3.10 16.17 24.00
CA GLU A 227 2.03 17.16 24.02
C GLU A 227 1.64 17.57 22.59
N GLY A 228 2.62 17.88 21.74
CA GLY A 228 2.40 18.23 20.35
C GLY A 228 1.71 17.10 19.58
N GLN A 229 2.17 15.86 19.71
CA GLN A 229 1.53 14.70 19.09
C GLN A 229 0.08 14.51 19.54
N LEU A 230 -0.22 14.70 20.84
CA LEU A 230 -1.59 14.64 21.33
C LEU A 230 -2.46 15.76 20.75
N ILE A 231 -1.98 17.01 20.73
CA ILE A 231 -2.76 18.12 20.17
C ILE A 231 -3.01 17.92 18.68
N LEU A 232 -2.00 17.53 17.92
CA LEU A 232 -2.10 17.39 16.46
C LEU A 232 -3.03 16.22 16.06
N ASN A 233 -3.02 15.11 16.81
CA ASN A 233 -3.79 13.92 16.47
C ASN A 233 -5.12 13.80 17.20
N MET A 234 -5.27 14.40 18.38
CA MET A 234 -6.44 14.24 19.26
C MET A 234 -7.16 15.55 19.60
N GLY A 235 -6.55 16.71 19.37
CA GLY A 235 -7.13 18.00 19.74
C GLY A 235 -6.95 18.30 21.23
N PHE A 236 -7.93 18.99 21.81
CA PHE A 236 -7.82 19.54 23.16
C PHE A 236 -8.36 18.58 24.23
N GLU A 237 -7.57 18.32 25.28
CA GLU A 237 -7.98 17.51 26.42
C GLU A 237 -9.22 18.12 27.11
N GLY A 238 -10.15 17.25 27.55
CA GLY A 238 -11.43 17.63 28.15
C GLY A 238 -12.50 18.05 27.14
N LYS A 239 -12.13 18.31 25.89
CA LYS A 239 -13.06 18.70 24.81
C LYS A 239 -13.17 17.64 23.71
N ASP A 240 -12.03 17.10 23.28
CA ASP A 240 -11.91 16.18 22.15
C ASP A 240 -11.48 14.79 22.60
N TRP A 241 -10.75 14.72 23.72
CA TRP A 241 -10.30 13.47 24.34
C TRP A 241 -10.06 13.65 25.84
N LYS A 242 -9.86 12.54 26.57
CA LYS A 242 -9.41 12.54 27.97
C LYS A 242 -8.61 11.29 28.30
N TYR A 243 -7.91 11.29 29.43
CA TYR A 243 -7.41 10.06 30.03
C TYR A 243 -8.53 9.29 30.74
N GLY A 244 -8.52 7.96 30.57
CA GLY A 244 -9.27 7.04 31.42
C GLY A 244 -8.53 6.70 32.71
N GLU A 245 -9.11 5.80 33.51
CA GLU A 245 -8.61 5.45 34.83
C GLU A 245 -7.22 4.78 34.79
N ASN A 246 -6.90 4.08 33.70
CA ASN A 246 -5.64 3.38 33.50
C ASN A 246 -4.65 4.18 32.62
N LYS A 247 -4.86 5.50 32.48
CA LYS A 247 -4.09 6.40 31.60
C LYS A 247 -4.18 6.05 30.11
N GLU A 248 -5.21 5.32 29.71
CA GLU A 248 -5.56 5.11 28.31
C GLU A 248 -6.16 6.40 27.73
N LEU A 249 -5.92 6.63 26.44
CA LEU A 249 -6.56 7.72 25.71
C LEU A 249 -8.00 7.33 25.36
N ILE A 250 -8.96 8.20 25.68
CA ILE A 250 -10.38 8.04 25.35
C ILE A 250 -10.78 9.20 24.43
N SER A 251 -11.26 8.88 23.23
CA SER A 251 -11.87 9.86 22.34
C SER A 251 -13.23 10.32 22.90
N LEU A 252 -13.48 11.63 22.87
CA LEU A 252 -14.78 12.24 23.17
C LEU A 252 -15.53 12.66 21.89
N LEU A 253 -14.96 12.36 20.72
CA LEU A 253 -15.61 12.61 19.44
C LEU A 253 -16.80 11.65 19.24
N PRO A 254 -17.87 12.09 18.57
CA PRO A 254 -18.94 11.19 18.16
C PRO A 254 -18.41 9.98 17.39
N GLU A 255 -19.04 8.82 17.56
CA GLU A 255 -18.65 7.59 16.87
C GLU A 255 -18.61 7.81 15.35
N GLY A 256 -17.52 7.36 14.71
CA GLY A 256 -17.34 7.47 13.27
C GLY A 256 -16.92 8.86 12.77
N THR A 257 -16.71 9.83 13.67
CA THR A 257 -16.13 11.13 13.34
C THR A 257 -14.64 11.17 13.70
N THR A 258 -13.89 11.91 12.91
CA THR A 258 -12.46 12.14 13.07
C THR A 258 -12.20 13.55 13.61
N LEU A 259 -10.96 13.81 14.05
CA LEU A 259 -10.56 15.16 14.43
C LEU A 259 -10.63 16.13 13.25
N GLU A 260 -10.34 15.65 12.03
CA GLU A 260 -10.41 16.43 10.79
C GLU A 260 -11.83 16.94 10.51
N ASP A 261 -12.85 16.11 10.80
CA ASP A 261 -14.26 16.50 10.62
C ASP A 261 -14.64 17.70 11.52
N LYS A 262 -14.04 17.77 12.72
CA LYS A 262 -14.31 18.83 13.71
C LYS A 262 -13.46 20.08 13.48
N TYR A 263 -12.19 19.89 13.12
CA TYR A 263 -11.22 20.95 12.86
C TYR A 263 -10.64 20.79 11.45
N PRO A 264 -11.38 21.23 10.42
CA PRO A 264 -10.91 21.10 9.04
C PRO A 264 -9.66 21.94 8.85
N SER A 265 -8.71 21.43 8.04
CA SER A 265 -7.42 22.11 7.77
C SER A 265 -6.51 22.20 9.00
N ARG A 266 -6.66 21.29 9.96
CA ARG A 266 -5.66 21.15 11.04
C ARG A 266 -4.30 20.80 10.44
N PHE A 267 -3.25 21.22 11.13
CA PHE A 267 -1.90 20.93 10.70
C PHE A 267 -1.56 19.48 11.09
N GLU A 268 -1.75 18.52 10.19
CA GLU A 268 -1.39 17.12 10.46
C GLU A 268 0.10 16.87 10.24
N GLY A 269 0.73 16.21 11.22
CA GLY A 269 2.02 15.55 11.04
C GLY A 269 3.18 16.45 10.61
N LEU A 270 3.40 17.60 11.25
CA LEU A 270 4.45 18.56 10.84
C LEU A 270 5.82 17.90 10.59
N TYR A 271 6.23 16.94 11.43
CA TYR A 271 7.43 16.14 11.17
C TYR A 271 7.18 14.63 11.17
N VAL A 272 6.53 14.08 12.20
CA VAL A 272 6.12 12.66 12.25
C VAL A 272 4.83 12.47 11.46
N LEU A 273 4.75 11.41 10.66
CA LEU A 273 3.53 11.09 9.89
C LEU A 273 2.41 10.54 10.78
N GLY A 274 1.16 10.70 10.34
CA GLY A 274 -0.03 10.24 11.07
C GLY A 274 -0.12 8.72 11.19
N ASP A 275 0.62 7.97 10.36
CA ASP A 275 0.73 6.51 10.40
C ASP A 275 1.07 6.00 11.81
N ASP A 276 2.05 6.64 12.48
CA ASP A 276 2.44 6.33 13.86
C ASP A 276 1.24 6.34 14.80
N PHE A 277 0.53 7.47 14.84
CA PHE A 277 -0.58 7.64 15.78
C PHE A 277 -1.80 6.80 15.40
N SER A 278 -1.97 6.45 14.12
CA SER A 278 -3.09 5.62 13.66
C SER A 278 -3.15 4.25 14.36
N MET A 279 -2.00 3.72 14.83
CA MET A 279 -1.93 2.46 15.57
C MET A 279 -2.54 2.56 16.97
N ILE A 280 -2.57 3.74 17.57
CA ILE A 280 -3.02 3.97 18.95
C ILE A 280 -4.17 4.96 19.07
N ASN A 281 -4.65 5.53 17.96
CA ASN A 281 -5.73 6.52 17.97
C ASN A 281 -7.05 5.93 18.49
N PRO A 282 -7.57 6.34 19.67
CA PRO A 282 -8.81 5.78 20.23
C PRO A 282 -10.08 6.23 19.52
N ALA A 283 -10.01 7.16 18.56
CA ALA A 283 -11.13 7.44 17.65
C ALA A 283 -11.32 6.34 16.60
N ILE A 284 -10.32 5.48 16.41
CA ILE A 284 -10.40 4.28 15.55
C ILE A 284 -10.83 3.08 16.41
N LYS A 285 -11.77 2.29 15.90
CA LYS A 285 -12.24 1.05 16.58
C LYS A 285 -11.06 0.18 17.00
N LYS A 286 -11.12 -0.38 18.21
CA LYS A 286 -10.02 -1.18 18.77
C LYS A 286 -9.70 -2.39 17.89
N GLU A 287 -10.73 -3.04 17.36
CA GLU A 287 -10.61 -4.22 16.51
C GLU A 287 -9.82 -3.92 15.22
N TYR A 288 -9.99 -2.72 14.65
CA TYR A 288 -9.24 -2.30 13.47
C TYR A 288 -7.77 -2.04 13.78
N ARG A 289 -7.47 -1.44 14.94
CA ARG A 289 -6.09 -1.24 15.41
C ARG A 289 -5.40 -2.57 15.70
N ASP A 290 -6.07 -3.47 16.42
CA ASP A 290 -5.55 -4.80 16.72
C ASP A 290 -5.27 -5.58 15.42
N THR A 291 -6.19 -5.52 14.44
CA THR A 291 -6.03 -6.17 13.13
C THR A 291 -4.89 -5.57 12.32
N ALA A 292 -4.74 -4.23 12.32
CA ALA A 292 -3.64 -3.55 11.65
C ALA A 292 -2.28 -4.00 12.22
N VAL A 293 -2.13 -3.96 13.55
CA VAL A 293 -0.92 -4.43 14.24
C VAL A 293 -0.63 -5.89 13.90
N LYS A 294 -1.66 -6.77 13.94
CA LYS A 294 -1.51 -8.17 13.52
C LYS A 294 -1.02 -8.29 12.08
N HIS A 295 -1.57 -7.54 11.14
CA HIS A 295 -1.11 -7.57 9.74
C HIS A 295 0.36 -7.15 9.61
N PHE A 296 0.80 -6.11 10.32
CA PHE A 296 2.22 -5.73 10.31
C PHE A 296 3.11 -6.83 10.88
N GLN A 297 2.72 -7.45 12.00
CA GLN A 297 3.47 -8.53 12.64
C GLN A 297 3.53 -9.78 11.76
N ASP A 298 2.41 -10.18 11.16
CA ASP A 298 2.33 -11.33 10.27
C ASP A 298 3.16 -11.11 9.00
N LYS A 299 3.06 -9.94 8.37
CA LYS A 299 3.90 -9.58 7.21
C LYS A 299 5.39 -9.58 7.55
N ALA A 300 5.78 -9.04 8.71
CA ALA A 300 7.17 -9.06 9.16
C ALA A 300 7.68 -10.50 9.39
N LYS A 301 6.85 -11.34 10.01
CA LYS A 301 7.15 -12.77 10.21
C LYS A 301 7.28 -13.51 8.88
N LEU A 302 6.30 -13.37 7.99
CA LEU A 302 6.28 -14.03 6.68
C LEU A 302 7.46 -13.58 5.80
N GLY A 303 7.81 -12.30 5.82
CA GLY A 303 8.96 -11.77 5.12
C GLY A 303 10.28 -12.39 5.61
N LYS A 304 10.45 -12.49 6.94
CA LYS A 304 11.64 -13.08 7.55
C LYS A 304 11.75 -14.59 7.31
N GLU A 305 10.66 -15.33 7.47
CA GLU A 305 10.64 -16.78 7.28
C GLU A 305 10.75 -17.16 5.79
N GLY A 306 10.16 -16.37 4.90
CA GLY A 306 10.17 -16.61 3.45
C GLY A 306 11.44 -16.15 2.73
N GLY A 307 12.20 -15.20 3.31
CA GLY A 307 13.46 -14.69 2.75
C GLY A 307 13.29 -13.98 1.41
N LYS A 308 12.12 -13.35 1.18
CA LYS A 308 11.75 -12.69 -0.09
C LYS A 308 11.17 -11.28 0.10
N LEU A 309 11.41 -10.69 1.27
CA LEU A 309 11.19 -9.26 1.45
C LEU A 309 12.32 -8.51 0.73
N ALA A 310 11.99 -7.56 -0.15
CA ALA A 310 13.00 -6.70 -0.75
C ALA A 310 13.52 -5.72 0.30
N GLU A 311 14.82 -5.81 0.59
CA GLU A 311 15.51 -4.94 1.54
C GLU A 311 15.84 -3.58 0.91
N TYR A 312 16.05 -2.58 1.76
CA TYR A 312 16.48 -1.26 1.33
C TYR A 312 18.00 -1.27 1.03
N ASP A 313 18.38 -1.49 -0.23
CA ASP A 313 19.79 -1.46 -0.64
C ASP A 313 20.31 -0.01 -0.67
N TRP A 314 21.00 0.41 0.40
CA TRP A 314 21.49 1.78 0.53
C TRP A 314 22.54 2.17 -0.52
N ASP A 315 23.28 1.21 -1.08
CA ASP A 315 24.20 1.47 -2.18
C ASP A 315 23.42 1.89 -3.40
N VAL A 316 22.28 1.24 -3.70
CA VAL A 316 21.36 1.69 -4.75
C VAL A 316 20.69 3.00 -4.36
N GLN A 317 20.04 3.07 -3.21
CA GLN A 317 19.13 4.17 -2.86
C GLN A 317 19.84 5.52 -2.77
N LEU A 318 21.07 5.54 -2.23
CA LEU A 318 21.88 6.75 -2.10
C LEU A 318 22.75 7.03 -3.33
N TYR A 319 22.79 6.13 -4.31
CA TYR A 319 23.48 6.39 -5.57
C TYR A 319 22.75 7.50 -6.34
N ASP A 320 23.46 8.59 -6.58
CA ASP A 320 22.98 9.71 -7.40
C ASP A 320 23.80 9.77 -8.69
N SER A 321 23.12 9.54 -9.80
CA SER A 321 23.69 9.68 -11.12
C SER A 321 22.62 10.05 -12.14
N LYS A 322 23.07 10.66 -13.25
CA LYS A 322 22.19 10.96 -14.38
C LYS A 322 21.62 9.68 -14.98
N ALA A 323 22.42 8.63 -15.14
CA ALA A 323 21.97 7.37 -15.72
C ALA A 323 20.89 6.70 -14.86
N LYS A 324 21.11 6.59 -13.54
CA LYS A 324 20.11 6.05 -12.61
C LYS A 324 18.82 6.87 -12.63
N SER A 325 18.93 8.20 -12.61
CA SER A 325 17.76 9.09 -12.69
C SER A 325 16.95 8.91 -13.98
N GLN A 326 17.63 8.65 -15.11
CA GLN A 326 17.00 8.37 -16.40
C GLN A 326 16.40 6.96 -16.50
N ALA A 327 16.82 6.03 -15.65
CA ALA A 327 16.34 4.65 -15.60
C ALA A 327 15.18 4.45 -14.60
N SER A 328 14.39 5.49 -14.35
CA SER A 328 13.20 5.46 -13.51
C SER A 328 11.93 5.54 -14.36
N PHE A 329 10.95 4.67 -14.08
CA PHE A 329 9.75 4.52 -14.88
C PHE A 329 8.49 4.40 -14.01
N GLU A 330 7.34 4.78 -14.57
CA GLU A 330 6.03 4.50 -14.00
C GLU A 330 5.62 3.07 -14.31
N PHE A 331 6.18 2.10 -13.57
CA PHE A 331 6.02 0.67 -13.85
C PHE A 331 4.57 0.22 -13.93
N GLN A 332 3.68 0.76 -13.10
CA GLN A 332 2.25 0.46 -13.16
C GLN A 332 1.64 0.78 -14.55
N ASN A 333 2.08 1.87 -15.19
CA ASN A 333 1.61 2.28 -16.52
C ASN A 333 2.27 1.45 -17.62
N GLU A 334 3.57 1.20 -17.51
CA GLU A 334 4.34 0.36 -18.45
C GLU A 334 3.79 -1.07 -18.49
N TYR A 335 3.50 -1.66 -17.32
CA TYR A 335 2.94 -3.00 -17.19
C TYR A 335 1.50 -3.08 -17.68
N ALA A 336 0.67 -2.07 -17.38
CA ALA A 336 -0.67 -1.98 -17.95
C ALA A 336 -0.62 -1.95 -19.49
N ASN A 337 0.26 -1.13 -20.07
CA ASN A 337 0.43 -1.08 -21.53
C ASN A 337 0.88 -2.44 -22.11
N LEU A 338 1.80 -3.14 -21.44
CA LEU A 338 2.27 -4.46 -21.87
C LEU A 338 1.15 -5.50 -21.93
N ILE A 339 0.31 -5.59 -20.90
CA ILE A 339 -0.75 -6.61 -20.86
C ILE A 339 -1.87 -6.33 -21.86
N LEU A 340 -2.08 -5.06 -22.21
CA LEU A 340 -3.08 -4.59 -23.17
C LEU A 340 -2.62 -4.75 -24.63
N GLN A 341 -1.31 -4.87 -24.85
CA GLN A 341 -0.76 -5.01 -26.18
C GLN A 341 -1.21 -6.33 -26.83
N SER A 342 -1.66 -6.25 -28.07
CA SER A 342 -2.00 -7.43 -28.88
C SER A 342 -0.81 -8.37 -29.07
N GLY A 343 -1.09 -9.66 -29.22
CA GLY A 343 -0.09 -10.69 -29.50
C GLY A 343 0.39 -11.43 -28.25
N ASP A 344 1.56 -12.06 -28.38
CA ASP A 344 2.19 -12.82 -27.30
C ASP A 344 2.84 -11.88 -26.27
N LEU A 345 2.43 -12.02 -25.01
CA LEU A 345 2.89 -11.16 -23.92
C LEU A 345 4.40 -11.29 -23.69
N GLU A 346 4.95 -12.49 -23.76
CA GLU A 346 6.37 -12.73 -23.49
C GLU A 346 7.25 -12.11 -24.58
N ALA A 347 6.84 -12.22 -25.85
CA ALA A 347 7.50 -11.54 -26.95
C ALA A 347 7.42 -10.00 -26.82
N ASN A 348 6.27 -9.47 -26.40
CA ASN A 348 6.09 -8.02 -26.17
C ASN A 348 6.96 -7.54 -25.00
N TRP A 349 7.00 -8.29 -23.89
CA TRP A 349 7.85 -8.00 -22.74
C TRP A 349 9.34 -8.05 -23.10
N LYS A 350 9.83 -9.06 -23.83
CA LYS A 350 11.23 -9.13 -24.29
C LYS A 350 11.61 -7.91 -25.14
N LYS A 351 10.73 -7.48 -26.06
CA LYS A 351 10.93 -6.27 -26.86
C LYS A 351 10.95 -5.01 -26.01
N TRP A 352 10.06 -4.91 -25.03
CA TRP A 352 10.02 -3.80 -24.09
C TRP A 352 11.31 -3.73 -23.26
N VAL A 353 11.73 -4.84 -22.64
CA VAL A 353 13.00 -4.94 -21.92
C VAL A 353 14.15 -4.47 -22.80
N GLN A 354 14.25 -4.99 -24.03
CA GLN A 354 15.30 -4.59 -24.98
C GLN A 354 15.26 -3.08 -25.29
N SER A 355 14.07 -2.49 -25.44
CA SER A 355 13.93 -1.05 -25.71
C SER A 355 14.33 -0.17 -24.54
N LYS A 356 14.27 -0.67 -23.30
CA LYS A 356 14.69 0.06 -22.08
C LYS A 356 16.19 -0.07 -21.80
N GLN A 357 16.89 -1.02 -22.41
CA GLN A 357 18.32 -1.27 -22.14
C GLN A 357 19.22 -0.04 -22.38
N SER A 358 18.88 0.82 -23.35
CA SER A 358 19.66 2.05 -23.58
C SER A 358 19.63 3.04 -22.41
N LEU A 359 18.62 2.95 -21.54
CA LEU A 359 18.49 3.75 -20.32
C LEU A 359 18.96 2.97 -19.09
N VAL A 360 18.68 1.67 -19.03
CA VAL A 360 18.96 0.82 -17.86
C VAL A 360 20.41 0.37 -17.78
N GLN A 361 21.02 -0.04 -18.90
CA GLN A 361 22.38 -0.59 -18.90
C GLN A 361 23.44 0.38 -18.35
N PRO A 362 23.42 1.70 -18.69
CA PRO A 362 24.37 2.64 -18.10
C PRO A 362 24.26 2.73 -16.57
N ALA A 363 23.05 2.63 -16.00
CA ALA A 363 22.87 2.60 -14.55
C ALA A 363 23.39 1.30 -13.92
N LEU A 364 23.19 0.16 -14.57
CA LEU A 364 23.75 -1.13 -14.13
C LEU A 364 25.28 -1.15 -14.19
N ASP A 365 25.86 -0.59 -15.26
CA ASP A 365 27.31 -0.50 -15.41
C ASP A 365 27.91 0.38 -14.31
N GLU A 366 27.27 1.51 -14.00
CA GLU A 366 27.66 2.39 -12.90
C GLU A 366 27.59 1.69 -11.54
N LEU A 367 26.46 1.04 -11.22
CA LEU A 367 26.25 0.31 -9.96
C LEU A 367 27.23 -0.85 -9.78
N ASN A 368 27.52 -1.60 -10.83
CA ASN A 368 28.42 -2.76 -10.79
C ASN A 368 29.91 -2.40 -10.77
N ASN A 369 30.28 -1.15 -11.07
CA ASN A 369 31.66 -0.67 -11.06
C ASN A 369 31.96 0.26 -9.87
N GLN A 370 31.05 0.36 -8.90
CA GLN A 370 31.31 1.05 -7.63
C GLN A 370 32.51 0.38 -6.93
N LYS A 371 33.51 1.18 -6.56
CA LYS A 371 34.73 0.73 -5.88
C LYS A 371 34.62 0.90 -4.38
#